data_AF-A0A7S2J372-F1
#
_entry.id   AF-A0A7S2J372-F1
#
_cell.length_a   1.000
_cell.length_b   1.000
_cell.length_c   1.000
_cell.angle_alpha   90.00
_cell.angle_beta   90.00
_cell.angle_gamma   90.00
#
_symmetry.space_group_name_H-M   'P 1'
#
loop_
_entity.id
_entity.type
_entity.pdbx_description
1 polymer ?
#
loop_
_entity_poly.entity_id
_entity_poly.type
_entity_poly.pdbx_seq_one_letter_code
_entity_poly.pdbx_strand_id
1 'polypeptide(L)'
;ATEIVSGMSGESEAKIRQLFQAAIAAAPSLLFMDEVDAITPKRDSAGREMERRIVAQLLTCMDELQSTHVVVLGATNRPDALDPALRRAGRFDREIAMGIPDEA
;
A
#
# COMPACT_ATOMS: atom_id res chain seq x y z
N ALA A 1 15.75 -3.87 -1.92
CA ALA A 1 15.16 -3.94 -3.27
C ALA A 1 13.67 -4.15 -3.10
N THR A 2 12.83 -3.30 -3.67
CA THR A 2 11.37 -3.40 -3.52
C THR A 2 10.90 -4.71 -4.14
N GLU A 3 10.50 -5.68 -3.32
CA GLU A 3 10.15 -7.05 -3.76
C GLU A 3 8.94 -7.10 -4.72
N ILE A 4 8.22 -5.99 -4.80
CA ILE A 4 7.04 -5.80 -5.65
C ILE A 4 7.41 -5.25 -7.03
N VAL A 5 8.51 -4.49 -7.17
CA VAL A 5 8.89 -3.85 -8.44
C VAL A 5 9.83 -4.76 -9.21
N SER A 6 9.30 -5.57 -10.14
CA SER A 6 10.10 -6.29 -11.13
C SER A 6 10.25 -5.45 -12.39
N GLY A 7 11.34 -5.64 -13.15
CA GLY A 7 11.62 -4.86 -14.37
C GLY A 7 10.64 -5.10 -15.53
N MET A 8 9.64 -5.96 -15.35
CA MET A 8 8.66 -6.33 -16.37
C MET A 8 7.29 -5.70 -16.07
N SER A 9 6.72 -5.03 -17.07
CA SER A 9 5.42 -4.36 -16.97
C SER A 9 4.30 -5.36 -16.68
N GLY A 10 3.49 -5.12 -15.65
CA GLY A 10 2.29 -5.93 -15.33
C GLY A 10 2.47 -6.95 -14.21
N GLU A 11 3.71 -7.38 -13.94
CA GLU A 11 3.98 -8.38 -12.90
C GLU A 11 3.77 -7.82 -11.49
N SER A 12 4.16 -6.57 -11.25
CA SER A 12 3.95 -5.88 -9.97
C SER A 12 2.46 -5.78 -9.64
N GLU A 13 1.63 -5.40 -10.61
CA GLU A 13 0.18 -5.31 -10.45
C GLU A 13 -0.45 -6.69 -10.18
N ALA A 14 0.02 -7.73 -10.87
CA ALA A 14 -0.44 -9.09 -10.65
C ALA A 14 -0.08 -9.60 -9.25
N LYS A 15 1.15 -9.34 -8.78
CA LYS A 15 1.61 -9.73 -7.44
C LYS A 15 0.80 -9.04 -6.34
N ILE A 16 0.51 -7.74 -6.48
CA ILE A 16 -0.36 -7.01 -5.55
C ILE A 16 -1.75 -7.66 -5.49
N ARG A 17 -2.35 -7.95 -6.65
CA ARG A 17 -3.67 -8.60 -6.70
C ARG A 17 -3.66 -9.95 -6.01
N GLN A 18 -2.63 -10.76 -6.24
CA GLN A 18 -2.49 -12.07 -5.61
C GLN A 18 -2.35 -11.98 -4.08
N LEU A 19 -1.57 -11.03 -3.58
CA LEU A 19 -1.39 -10.83 -2.13
C LEU A 19 -2.70 -10.45 -1.43
N PHE A 20 -3.48 -9.52 -2.01
CA PHE A 20 -4.77 -9.14 -1.46
C PHE A 20 -5.78 -10.29 -1.51
N GLN A 21 -5.84 -11.03 -2.62
CA GLN A 21 -6.72 -12.20 -2.73
C GLN A 21 -6.34 -13.31 -1.74
N ALA A 22 -5.05 -13.54 -1.52
CA ALA A 22 -4.57 -14.48 -0.51
C ALA A 22 -4.98 -14.03 0.91
N ALA A 23 -4.87 -12.73 1.22
CA ALA A 23 -5.30 -12.18 2.51
C ALA A 23 -6.81 -12.34 2.73
N ILE A 24 -7.63 -12.06 1.69
CA ILE A 24 -9.09 -12.26 1.73
C ILE A 24 -9.43 -13.73 1.94
N ALA A 25 -8.79 -14.64 1.22
CA ALA A 25 -9.01 -16.08 1.36
C ALA A 25 -8.60 -16.62 2.74
N ALA A 26 -7.63 -15.97 3.39
CA ALA A 26 -7.14 -16.30 4.72
C ALA A 26 -7.85 -15.53 5.86
N ALA A 27 -8.93 -14.80 5.57
CA ALA A 27 -9.61 -13.99 6.56
C ALA A 27 -10.12 -14.84 7.77
N PRO A 28 -9.98 -14.35 9.02
CA PRO A 28 -9.47 -13.04 9.41
C PRO A 28 -7.95 -12.94 9.30
N SER A 29 -7.44 -11.87 8.68
CA SER A 29 -6.00 -11.73 8.40
C SER A 29 -5.51 -10.28 8.50
N LEU A 30 -4.18 -10.14 8.66
CA LEU A 30 -3.47 -8.86 8.66
C LEU A 30 -2.49 -8.84 7.50
N LEU A 31 -2.66 -7.89 6.58
CA LEU A 31 -1.70 -7.61 5.52
C LEU A 31 -0.78 -6.47 5.96
N PHE A 32 0.48 -6.80 6.25
CA PHE A 32 1.50 -5.81 6.60
C PHE A 32 2.30 -5.40 5.35
N MET A 33 2.40 -4.10 5.12
CA MET A 33 3.15 -3.51 4.03
C MET A 33 4.20 -2.57 4.60
N ASP A 34 5.47 -2.96 4.55
CA ASP A 34 6.57 -2.10 4.94
C ASP A 34 7.03 -1.22 3.77
N GLU A 35 7.61 -0.06 4.09
CA GLU A 35 8.08 0.95 3.12
C GLU A 35 7.05 1.24 2.01
N VAL A 36 5.78 1.50 2.39
CA VAL A 36 4.70 1.67 1.40
C VAL A 36 4.97 2.82 0.42
N ASP A 37 5.77 3.82 0.81
CA ASP A 37 6.22 4.91 -0.05
C ASP A 37 7.07 4.46 -1.24
N ALA A 38 7.68 3.27 -1.18
CA ALA A 38 8.45 2.71 -2.28
C ALA A 38 7.60 2.33 -3.50
N ILE A 39 6.31 2.03 -3.30
CA ILE A 39 5.37 1.65 -4.38
C ILE A 39 4.23 2.65 -4.56
N THR A 40 4.19 3.71 -3.74
CA THR A 40 3.11 4.71 -3.73
C THR A 40 3.56 6.17 -3.86
N PRO A 41 4.55 6.49 -4.72
CA PRO A 41 4.99 7.87 -4.87
C PRO A 41 3.83 8.77 -5.38
N LYS A 42 3.82 10.04 -4.98
CA LYS A 42 2.90 11.04 -5.54
C LYS A 42 2.90 10.98 -7.06
N ARG A 43 1.72 11.05 -7.67
CA ARG A 43 1.52 10.97 -9.13
C ARG A 43 2.35 12.00 -9.93
N ASP A 44 2.61 13.16 -9.32
CA ASP A 44 3.39 14.24 -9.91
C ASP A 44 4.90 13.97 -9.87
N SER A 45 5.38 13.22 -8.86
CA SER A 45 6.77 12.75 -8.76
C SER A 45 6.99 11.38 -9.42
N ALA A 46 5.91 10.64 -9.69
CA ALA A 46 5.94 9.36 -10.39
C ALA A 46 6.24 9.61 -11.87
N GLY A 47 7.53 9.70 -12.20
CA GLY A 47 8.01 9.93 -13.56
C GLY A 47 7.75 8.75 -14.51
N ARG A 48 7.31 7.60 -13.99
CA ARG A 48 7.10 6.36 -14.74
C ARG A 48 5.63 5.97 -14.72
N GLU A 49 5.05 5.75 -15.90
CA GLU A 49 3.68 5.25 -16.08
C GLU A 49 3.42 3.95 -15.30
N MET A 50 4.45 3.11 -15.17
CA MET A 50 4.40 1.88 -14.38
C MET A 50 4.08 2.14 -12.89
N GLU A 51 4.71 3.14 -12.26
CA GLU A 51 4.47 3.46 -10.85
C GLU A 51 3.01 3.91 -10.65
N ARG A 52 2.47 4.73 -11.57
CA ARG A 52 1.08 5.17 -11.52
C ARG A 52 0.09 4.00 -11.59
N ARG A 53 0.39 2.97 -12.39
CA ARG A 53 -0.42 1.75 -12.50
C ARG A 53 -0.37 0.93 -11.21
N ILE A 54 0.80 0.83 -10.57
CA ILE A 54 0.96 0.17 -9.28
C ILE A 54 0.10 0.86 -8.21
N VAL A 55 0.15 2.20 -8.12
CA VAL A 55 -0.69 2.96 -7.18
C VAL A 55 -2.17 2.72 -7.46
N ALA A 56 -2.59 2.80 -8.73
CA ALA A 56 -3.98 2.54 -9.11
C ALA A 56 -4.44 1.13 -8.73
N GLN A 57 -3.59 0.12 -8.94
CA GLN A 57 -3.89 -1.26 -8.57
C GLN A 57 -4.03 -1.43 -7.05
N LEU A 58 -3.16 -0.80 -6.26
CA LEU A 58 -3.25 -0.82 -4.80
C LEU A 58 -4.55 -0.18 -4.32
N LEU A 59 -4.93 0.97 -4.89
CA LEU A 59 -6.19 1.65 -4.56
C LEU A 59 -7.40 0.75 -4.82
N THR A 60 -7.46 0.11 -5.98
CA THR A 60 -8.54 -0.85 -6.32
C THR A 60 -8.58 -2.01 -5.33
N CYS A 61 -7.43 -2.59 -4.99
CA CYS A 61 -7.36 -3.69 -4.03
C CYS A 61 -7.80 -3.28 -2.62
N MET A 62 -7.47 -2.07 -2.16
CA MET A 62 -7.93 -1.57 -0.86
C MET A 62 -9.45 -1.37 -0.85
N ASP A 63 -10.03 -0.86 -1.93
CA ASP A 63 -11.48 -0.65 -2.04
C ASP A 63 -12.27 -1.98 -2.00
N GLU A 64 -11.68 -3.09 -2.48
CA GLU A 64 -12.25 -4.44 -2.40
C GLU A 64 -12.35 -4.98 -0.95
N LEU A 65 -11.60 -4.43 0.00
CA LEU A 65 -11.55 -4.94 1.38
C LEU A 65 -12.70 -4.48 2.29
N GLN A 66 -13.52 -3.49 1.87
CA GLN A 66 -14.50 -2.84 2.75
C GLN A 66 -15.53 -3.77 3.41
N SER A 67 -15.78 -4.95 2.84
CA SER A 67 -16.72 -5.96 3.38
C SER A 67 -16.02 -7.25 3.84
N THR A 68 -14.72 -7.17 4.13
CA THR A 68 -13.89 -8.33 4.51
C THR A 68 -13.35 -8.19 5.94
N HIS A 69 -12.85 -9.29 6.52
CA HIS A 69 -12.15 -9.28 7.81
C HIS A 69 -10.63 -9.21 7.63
N VAL A 70 -10.17 -8.37 6.70
CA VAL A 70 -8.75 -8.14 6.43
C VAL A 70 -8.39 -6.74 6.90
N VAL A 71 -7.36 -6.64 7.74
CA VAL A 71 -6.77 -5.36 8.15
C VAL A 71 -5.51 -5.14 7.33
N VAL A 72 -5.31 -3.93 6.80
CA VAL A 72 -4.05 -3.54 6.14
C VAL A 72 -3.30 -2.57 7.05
N LEU A 73 -2.05 -2.90 7.36
CA LEU A 73 -1.15 -2.05 8.12
C LEU A 73 0.02 -1.65 7.23
N GLY A 74 0.16 -0.34 6.98
CA GLY A 74 1.26 0.23 6.20
C GLY A 74 2.28 0.93 7.10
N ALA A 75 3.57 0.77 6.82
CA ALA A 75 4.65 1.52 7.45
C ALA A 75 5.39 2.40 6.43
N THR A 76 5.71 3.63 6.81
CA THR A 76 6.49 4.56 5.99
C THR A 76 7.23 5.57 6.85
N ASN A 77 8.43 5.95 6.43
CA ASN A 77 9.19 7.07 6.99
C ASN A 77 8.88 8.40 6.27
N ARG A 78 8.10 8.37 5.19
CA ARG A 78 7.79 9.51 4.32
C ARG A 78 6.29 9.60 4.07
N PRO A 79 5.46 9.86 5.10
CA PRO A 79 4.00 9.94 4.95
C PRO A 79 3.56 11.02 3.95
N ASP A 80 4.35 12.08 3.80
CA ASP A 80 4.11 13.15 2.83
C ASP A 80 4.43 12.76 1.39
N ALA A 81 5.12 11.65 1.15
CA ALA A 81 5.43 11.15 -0.19
C ALA A 81 4.34 10.24 -0.77
N LEU A 82 3.40 9.79 0.07
CA LEU A 82 2.29 8.91 -0.35
C LEU A 82 1.29 9.65 -1.25
N ASP A 83 0.68 8.93 -2.18
CA ASP A 83 -0.51 9.40 -2.91
C ASP A 83 -1.64 9.73 -1.90
N PRO A 84 -2.16 10.98 -1.87
CA PRO A 84 -3.21 11.37 -0.95
C PRO A 84 -4.49 10.53 -1.05
N ALA A 85 -4.74 9.87 -2.20
CA ALA A 85 -5.87 8.98 -2.37
C ALA A 85 -5.80 7.75 -1.45
N LEU A 86 -4.60 7.30 -1.07
CA LEU A 86 -4.42 6.17 -0.16
C LEU A 86 -4.81 6.50 1.29
N ARG A 87 -4.77 7.78 1.67
CA ARG A 87 -5.09 8.29 3.02
C ARG A 87 -6.55 8.70 3.19
N ARG A 88 -7.40 8.40 2.20
CA ARG A 88 -8.85 8.70 2.25
C ARG A 88 -9.59 7.65 3.07
N ALA A 89 -10.79 8.03 3.54
CA ALA A 89 -11.67 7.15 4.30
C ALA A 89 -11.87 5.78 3.61
N GLY A 90 -11.79 4.70 4.38
CA GLY A 90 -11.90 3.32 3.87
C GLY A 90 -10.61 2.73 3.30
N ARG A 91 -9.47 3.41 3.47
CA ARG A 91 -8.12 2.95 3.08
C ARG A 91 -7.17 3.07 4.28
N PHE A 92 -6.04 3.80 4.16
CA PHE A 92 -5.23 4.19 5.32
C PHE A 92 -5.84 5.41 6.01
N ASP A 93 -7.00 5.23 6.64
CA ASP A 93 -7.76 6.30 7.30
C ASP A 93 -7.43 6.47 8.80
N ARG A 94 -6.53 5.63 9.31
CA ARG A 94 -5.93 5.72 10.65
C ARG A 94 -4.42 5.81 10.51
N GLU A 95 -3.83 6.75 11.26
CA GLU A 95 -2.39 6.98 11.28
C GLU A 95 -1.90 6.95 12.72
N ILE A 96 -0.77 6.28 12.92
CA ILE A 96 -0.08 6.21 14.20
C ILE A 96 1.31 6.81 13.98
N ALA A 97 1.57 7.94 14.63
CA ALA A 97 2.87 8.59 14.55
C ALA A 97 3.87 7.85 15.47
N MET A 98 4.86 7.19 14.86
CA MET A 98 5.99 6.59 15.57
C MET A 98 7.06 7.66 15.74
N GLY A 99 7.04 8.35 16.88
CA GLY A 99 8.02 9.37 17.24
C GLY A 99 9.34 8.78 17.75
N ILE A 100 10.30 9.66 18.03
CA ILE A 100 11.51 9.30 18.75
C ILE A 100 11.09 8.89 20.17
N PRO A 101 11.56 7.75 20.70
CA PRO A 101 11.25 7.36 22.07
C PRO A 101 11.76 8.39 23.06
N ASP A 102 10.99 8.65 24.12
CA ASP A 102 11.44 9.41 25.29
C ASP A 102 11.97 8.45 26.37
N GLU A 103 12.49 9.01 27.47
CA GLU A 103 13.08 8.23 28.58
C GLU A 103 12.03 7.56 29.50
N ALA A 104 10.74 7.56 29.13
CA ALA A 104 9.63 7.14 29.98
C ALA A 104 9.47 5.61 30.11
#